data_AF-A0A7X4FND4-F1
#
_entry.id   AF-A0A7X4FND4-F1
#
_cell.length_a   1.000
_cell.length_b   1.000
_cell.length_c   1.000
_cell.angle_alpha   90.00
_cell.angle_beta   90.00
_cell.angle_gamma   90.00
#
_symmetry.space_group_name_H-M   'P 1'
#
loop_
_entity.id
_entity.type
_entity.pdbx_description
1 polymer ?
#
loop_
_entity_poly.entity_id
_entity_poly.type
_entity_poly.pdbx_seq_one_letter_code
_entity_poly.pdbx_strand_id
1 'polypeptide(L)'
;MAAMAQLTGESVDLFHPPDGTLIQNIFPSDEEWAWQGAHFDGGVKAKMHKTLPGPFIINSIIYLNDIEKHGGGTVAWPGSHKPIRVLAESDPEKYEYMWQLKQDLHTVDIGGPVELEPKCGDILFFAHFCVHAATNNVRDTPRLALRSRW
;
A
#
# COMPACT_ATOMS: atom_id res chain seq x y z
N MET A 1 -8.15 -15.85 -0.99
CA MET A 1 -8.07 -16.21 -2.43
C MET A 1 -9.32 -15.77 -3.20
N ALA A 2 -10.54 -16.21 -2.86
CA ALA A 2 -11.76 -15.79 -3.57
C ALA A 2 -11.97 -14.25 -3.65
N ALA A 3 -11.74 -13.53 -2.54
CA ALA A 3 -11.79 -12.06 -2.54
C ALA A 3 -10.78 -11.44 -3.51
N MET A 4 -9.59 -12.05 -3.69
CA MET A 4 -8.56 -11.51 -4.58
C MET A 4 -8.97 -11.70 -6.04
N ALA A 5 -9.40 -12.91 -6.39
CA ALA A 5 -9.95 -13.20 -7.71
C ALA A 5 -11.09 -12.24 -8.09
N GLN A 6 -12.01 -11.98 -7.14
CA GLN A 6 -13.09 -11.02 -7.36
C GLN A 6 -12.59 -9.58 -7.55
N LEU A 7 -11.61 -9.14 -6.75
CA LEU A 7 -11.07 -7.77 -6.81
C LEU A 7 -10.21 -7.53 -8.06
N THR A 8 -9.53 -8.54 -8.57
CA THR A 8 -8.62 -8.41 -9.72
C THR A 8 -9.25 -8.86 -11.04
N GLY A 9 -10.34 -9.63 -11.00
CA GLY A 9 -10.92 -10.28 -12.18
C GLY A 9 -10.14 -11.50 -12.67
N GLU A 10 -9.12 -11.94 -11.92
CA GLU A 10 -8.28 -13.08 -12.27
C GLU A 10 -8.90 -14.41 -11.82
N SER A 11 -8.43 -15.52 -12.39
CA SER A 11 -8.81 -16.85 -11.89
C SER A 11 -8.35 -17.05 -10.44
N VAL A 12 -9.17 -17.72 -9.62
CA VAL A 12 -8.78 -18.10 -8.26
C VAL A 12 -7.53 -18.99 -8.23
N ASP A 13 -7.30 -19.76 -9.29
CA ASP A 13 -6.15 -20.66 -9.43
C ASP A 13 -4.82 -19.91 -9.63
N LEU A 14 -4.88 -18.62 -9.97
CA LEU A 14 -3.69 -17.76 -10.04
C LEU A 14 -3.11 -17.49 -8.65
N PHE A 15 -3.95 -17.47 -7.62
CA PHE A 15 -3.56 -17.10 -6.28
C PHE A 15 -3.14 -18.31 -5.47
N HIS A 16 -2.04 -18.17 -4.75
CA HIS A 16 -1.60 -19.10 -3.72
C HIS A 16 -1.48 -18.38 -2.38
N PRO A 17 -1.44 -19.10 -1.26
CA PRO A 17 -1.08 -18.50 0.03
C PRO A 17 0.27 -17.78 -0.06
N PRO A 18 0.42 -16.61 0.59
CA PRO A 18 1.68 -15.89 0.60
C PRO A 18 2.76 -16.71 1.28
N ASP A 19 3.98 -16.67 0.74
CA ASP A 19 5.14 -17.37 1.30
C ASP A 19 5.56 -16.83 2.69
N GLY A 20 5.06 -15.64 3.04
CA GLY A 20 5.30 -15.03 4.33
C GLY A 20 4.44 -13.81 4.58
N THR A 21 4.44 -13.41 5.85
CA THR A 21 3.70 -12.25 6.35
C THR A 21 4.66 -11.36 7.11
N LEU A 22 4.58 -10.05 6.84
CA LEU A 22 5.33 -9.03 7.53
C LEU A 22 4.50 -8.47 8.69
N ILE A 23 5.07 -8.43 9.88
CA ILE A 23 4.47 -7.72 11.02
C ILE A 23 4.71 -6.23 10.82
N GLN A 24 3.64 -5.43 10.88
CA GLN A 24 3.67 -3.97 10.75
C GLN A 24 3.08 -3.32 12.01
N ASN A 25 3.85 -3.33 13.10
CA ASN A 25 3.44 -2.71 14.35
C ASN A 25 3.90 -1.25 14.42
N ILE A 26 3.04 -0.36 14.90
CA ILE A 26 3.37 1.05 15.17
C ILE A 26 3.03 1.35 16.62
N PHE A 27 4.05 1.66 17.41
CA PHE A 27 3.90 1.97 18.83
C PHE A 27 3.64 3.47 19.06
N PRO A 28 3.03 3.82 20.20
CA PRO A 28 2.88 5.21 20.64
C PRO A 28 4.16 6.04 20.49
N SER A 29 3.99 7.30 20.11
CA SER A 29 5.06 8.29 19.95
C SER A 29 4.58 9.66 20.42
N ASP A 30 5.52 10.45 20.95
CA ASP A 30 5.29 11.84 21.35
C ASP A 30 5.42 12.83 20.18
N GLU A 31 5.68 12.34 18.95
CA GLU A 31 5.73 13.16 17.75
C GLU A 31 4.35 13.75 17.38
N GLU A 32 4.34 14.85 16.61
CA GLU A 32 3.09 15.36 16.04
C GLU A 32 2.48 14.34 15.07
N TRP A 33 1.14 14.35 14.98
CA TRP A 33 0.47 13.50 14.02
C TRP A 33 0.75 13.98 12.59
N ALA A 34 1.39 13.11 11.83
CA ALA A 34 1.67 13.29 10.41
C ALA A 34 1.69 11.92 9.73
N TRP A 35 1.48 11.91 8.42
CA TRP A 35 1.77 10.75 7.59
C TRP A 35 3.14 10.92 6.92
N GLN A 36 3.89 9.83 6.86
CA GLN A 36 5.24 9.86 6.31
C GLN A 36 5.28 9.29 4.90
N GLY A 37 5.83 10.06 3.96
CA GLY A 37 6.28 9.60 2.65
C GLY A 37 5.23 8.81 1.87
N ALA A 38 4.22 9.50 1.31
CA ALA A 38 3.26 8.91 0.38
C ALA A 38 4.01 8.13 -0.72
N HIS A 39 3.71 6.85 -0.87
CA HIS A 39 4.41 5.97 -1.79
C HIS A 39 3.52 4.83 -2.28
N PHE A 40 3.93 4.21 -3.37
CA PHE A 40 3.53 2.86 -3.72
C PHE A 40 4.70 1.90 -3.46
N ASP A 41 4.40 0.63 -3.22
CA ASP A 41 5.42 -0.37 -2.92
C ASP A 41 6.30 -0.72 -4.13
N GLY A 42 7.47 -1.31 -3.89
CA GLY A 42 8.33 -1.84 -4.95
C GLY A 42 9.30 -0.84 -5.57
N GLY A 43 9.16 0.47 -5.28
CA GLY A 43 10.05 1.53 -5.75
C GLY A 43 11.45 1.59 -5.10
N VAL A 44 12.01 0.46 -4.65
CA VAL A 44 13.36 0.38 -4.06
C VAL A 44 14.36 -0.04 -5.13
N LYS A 45 15.30 0.85 -5.48
CA LYS A 45 16.26 0.62 -6.59
C LYS A 45 17.01 -0.70 -6.49
N ALA A 46 17.50 -1.07 -5.31
CA ALA A 46 18.25 -2.31 -5.10
C ALA A 46 17.45 -3.60 -5.41
N LYS A 47 16.11 -3.53 -5.49
CA LYS A 47 15.25 -4.68 -5.80
C LYS A 47 14.95 -4.84 -7.29
N MET A 48 15.19 -3.80 -8.11
CA MET A 48 14.99 -3.82 -9.57
C MET A 48 13.63 -4.39 -10.00
N HIS A 49 12.55 -4.09 -9.26
CA HIS A 49 11.21 -4.53 -9.62
C HIS A 49 10.76 -3.84 -10.91
N LYS A 50 10.30 -4.65 -11.87
CA LYS A 50 9.65 -4.16 -13.08
C LYS A 50 8.36 -3.42 -12.74
N THR A 51 8.04 -2.41 -13.53
CA THR A 51 6.78 -1.67 -13.39
C THR A 51 5.61 -2.48 -13.95
N LEU A 52 5.80 -3.13 -15.09
CA LEU A 52 4.79 -3.97 -15.75
C LEU A 52 5.43 -5.29 -16.26
N PRO A 53 4.92 -6.47 -15.83
CA PRO A 53 4.02 -6.63 -14.70
C PRO A 53 4.70 -6.19 -13.39
N GLY A 54 3.89 -5.69 -12.45
CA GLY A 54 4.36 -5.27 -11.13
C GLY A 54 4.82 -6.46 -10.26
N PRO A 55 5.50 -6.20 -9.14
CA PRO A 55 6.09 -7.24 -8.29
C PRO A 55 5.08 -8.05 -7.46
N PHE A 56 3.81 -7.65 -7.47
CA PHE A 56 2.68 -8.35 -6.87
C PHE A 56 1.39 -7.81 -7.50
N ILE A 57 0.31 -8.57 -7.42
CA ILE A 57 -0.98 -8.15 -7.97
C ILE A 57 -1.68 -7.28 -6.92
N ILE A 58 -1.76 -7.79 -5.68
CA ILE A 58 -2.50 -7.16 -4.59
C ILE A 58 -1.83 -7.40 -3.23
N ASN A 59 -1.80 -6.38 -2.38
CA ASN A 59 -1.45 -6.53 -0.98
C ASN A 59 -2.69 -6.72 -0.12
N SER A 60 -2.49 -7.32 1.04
CA SER A 60 -3.43 -7.27 2.16
C SER A 60 -2.76 -6.76 3.42
N ILE A 61 -3.46 -5.94 4.20
CA ILE A 61 -3.12 -5.63 5.60
C ILE A 61 -4.29 -6.09 6.48
N ILE A 62 -4.02 -6.99 7.42
CA ILE A 62 -4.98 -7.46 8.43
C ILE A 62 -4.71 -6.70 9.72
N TYR A 63 -5.71 -6.03 10.27
CA TYR A 63 -5.60 -5.29 11.52
C TYR A 63 -5.93 -6.20 12.70
N LEU A 64 -5.01 -6.27 13.67
CA LEU A 64 -5.12 -7.16 14.83
C LEU A 64 -5.73 -6.47 16.07
N ASN A 65 -6.01 -5.18 15.96
CA ASN A 65 -6.72 -4.39 16.95
C ASN A 65 -7.47 -3.23 16.28
N ASP A 66 -8.36 -2.60 17.03
CA ASP A 66 -9.06 -1.39 16.59
C ASP A 66 -8.09 -0.24 16.43
N ILE A 67 -8.15 0.42 15.27
CA ILE A 67 -7.36 1.60 14.95
C ILE A 67 -8.29 2.80 14.91
N GLU A 68 -8.12 3.68 15.87
CA GLU A 68 -8.81 4.96 15.89
C GLU A 68 -8.03 6.01 15.10
N LYS A 69 -8.73 7.08 14.71
CA LYS A 69 -8.12 8.29 14.16
C LYS A 69 -6.83 8.66 14.89
N HIS A 70 -5.76 8.92 14.15
CA HIS A 70 -4.42 9.24 14.68
C HIS A 70 -3.70 8.11 15.46
N GLY A 71 -4.19 6.88 15.40
CA GLY A 71 -3.63 5.71 16.09
C GLY A 71 -2.54 4.94 15.32
N GLY A 72 -1.78 5.59 14.43
CA GLY A 72 -0.77 4.88 13.63
C GLY A 72 -1.36 4.08 12.46
N GLY A 73 -2.48 4.55 11.92
CA GLY A 73 -3.23 3.91 10.86
C GLY A 73 -2.54 3.95 9.49
N THR A 74 -3.29 3.53 8.48
CA THR A 74 -2.91 3.67 7.08
C THR A 74 -3.62 4.89 6.52
N VAL A 75 -2.87 5.78 5.86
CA VAL A 75 -3.43 6.81 4.99
C VAL A 75 -3.36 6.28 3.56
N ALA A 76 -4.48 6.36 2.84
CA ALA A 76 -4.58 5.96 1.45
C ALA A 76 -5.00 7.15 0.58
N TRP A 77 -4.66 7.09 -0.71
CA TRP A 77 -5.17 8.00 -1.73
C TRP A 77 -6.14 7.24 -2.64
N PRO A 78 -7.45 7.28 -2.38
CA PRO A 78 -8.42 6.53 -3.16
C PRO A 78 -8.34 6.88 -4.66
N GLY A 79 -8.20 5.86 -5.50
CA GLY A 79 -8.11 6.04 -6.96
C GLY A 79 -6.72 6.38 -7.50
N SER A 80 -5.71 6.61 -6.66
CA SER A 80 -4.35 7.00 -7.09
C SER A 80 -3.70 6.01 -8.06
N HIS A 81 -4.08 4.73 -8.01
CA HIS A 81 -3.54 3.69 -8.87
C HIS A 81 -3.79 3.96 -10.36
N LYS A 82 -4.85 4.71 -10.70
CA LYS A 82 -5.22 5.01 -12.09
C LYS A 82 -4.24 6.00 -12.75
N PRO A 83 -4.01 7.22 -12.21
CA PRO A 83 -3.08 8.15 -12.84
C PRO A 83 -1.62 7.67 -12.74
N ILE A 84 -1.24 6.90 -11.72
CA ILE A 84 0.08 6.26 -11.65
C ILE A 84 0.27 5.23 -12.77
N ARG A 85 -0.77 4.46 -13.10
CA ARG A 85 -0.74 3.55 -14.26
C ARG A 85 -0.57 4.33 -15.57
N VAL A 86 -1.29 5.43 -15.75
CA VAL A 86 -1.14 6.29 -16.93
C VAL A 86 0.29 6.81 -17.07
N LEU A 87 0.92 7.24 -15.97
CA LEU A 87 2.32 7.65 -15.97
C LEU A 87 3.25 6.48 -16.35
N ALA A 88 3.06 5.31 -15.74
CA ALA A 88 3.87 4.13 -16.05
C ALA A 88 3.80 3.72 -17.53
N GLU A 89 2.63 3.85 -18.15
CA GLU A 89 2.38 3.50 -19.54
C GLU A 89 2.78 4.61 -20.53
N SER A 90 3.05 5.85 -20.07
CA SER A 90 3.38 6.97 -20.96
C SER A 90 4.78 6.88 -21.58
N ASP A 91 5.71 6.22 -20.89
CA ASP A 91 7.08 6.01 -21.36
C ASP A 91 7.63 4.69 -20.78
N PRO A 92 7.35 3.55 -21.43
CA PRO A 92 7.74 2.23 -20.92
C PRO A 92 9.24 2.01 -20.80
N GLU A 93 10.06 2.71 -21.59
CA GLU A 93 11.52 2.62 -21.51
C GLU A 93 12.05 3.37 -20.28
N LYS A 94 11.56 4.60 -20.06
CA LYS A 94 11.90 5.38 -18.86
C LYS A 94 11.41 4.72 -17.58
N TYR A 95 10.21 4.16 -17.60
CA TYR A 95 9.56 3.55 -16.44
C TYR A 95 9.64 2.03 -16.43
N GLU A 96 10.69 1.45 -17.01
CA GLU A 96 10.94 0.00 -16.98
C GLU A 96 10.90 -0.55 -15.53
N TYR A 97 11.47 0.21 -14.58
CA TYR A 97 11.54 -0.17 -13.17
C TYR A 97 10.78 0.79 -12.25
N MET A 98 10.15 0.23 -11.21
CA MET A 98 9.31 0.99 -10.28
C MET A 98 10.04 2.11 -9.55
N TRP A 99 11.36 1.98 -9.33
CA TRP A 99 12.14 3.02 -8.67
C TRP A 99 12.30 4.27 -9.55
N GLN A 100 12.27 4.13 -10.88
CA GLN A 100 12.25 5.27 -11.82
C GLN A 100 10.88 5.94 -11.77
N LEU A 101 9.81 5.15 -11.85
CA LEU A 101 8.44 5.67 -11.72
C LEU A 101 8.22 6.43 -10.40
N LYS A 102 8.78 5.92 -9.29
CA LYS A 102 8.67 6.54 -7.97
C LYS A 102 9.26 7.96 -7.94
N GLN A 103 10.31 8.25 -8.73
CA GLN A 103 10.92 9.58 -8.76
C GLN A 103 9.94 10.63 -9.25
N ASP A 104 9.03 10.26 -10.15
CA ASP A 104 8.07 11.15 -10.77
C ASP A 104 6.67 11.09 -10.15
N LEU A 105 6.50 10.40 -9.02
CA LEU A 105 5.23 10.36 -8.27
C LEU A 105 4.70 11.76 -7.97
N HIS A 106 5.58 12.72 -7.66
CA HIS A 106 5.23 14.10 -7.34
C HIS A 106 4.64 14.88 -8.53
N THR A 107 4.78 14.37 -9.76
CA THR A 107 4.25 15.02 -10.97
C THR A 107 2.79 14.67 -11.24
N VAL A 108 2.21 13.75 -10.46
CA VAL A 108 0.89 13.19 -10.69
C VAL A 108 -0.07 13.68 -9.62
N ASP A 109 -1.22 14.20 -10.03
CA ASP A 109 -2.34 14.42 -9.11
C ASP A 109 -2.95 13.06 -8.72
N ILE A 110 -2.73 12.68 -7.47
CA ILE A 110 -3.22 11.44 -6.86
C ILE A 110 -4.45 11.67 -5.97
N GLY A 111 -4.97 12.90 -5.92
CA GLY A 111 -6.10 13.29 -5.11
C GLY A 111 -5.77 13.53 -3.63
N GLY A 112 -6.81 13.51 -2.80
CA GLY A 112 -6.71 13.77 -1.36
C GLY A 112 -6.47 12.50 -0.53
N PRO A 113 -5.71 12.60 0.58
CA PRO A 113 -5.53 11.50 1.52
C PRO A 113 -6.80 11.21 2.33
N VAL A 114 -6.96 9.94 2.71
CA VAL A 114 -7.94 9.47 3.69
C VAL A 114 -7.23 8.59 4.71
N GLU A 115 -7.32 8.95 5.99
CA GLU A 115 -6.91 8.07 7.09
C GLU A 115 -7.97 6.99 7.29
N LEU A 116 -7.53 5.75 7.39
CA LEU A 116 -8.39 4.61 7.64
C LEU A 116 -8.49 4.34 9.14
N GLU A 117 -9.71 4.00 9.60
CA GLU A 117 -10.03 3.65 10.99
C GLU A 117 -10.57 2.20 11.09
N PRO A 118 -9.78 1.20 10.66
CA PRO A 118 -10.20 -0.20 10.63
C PRO A 118 -10.41 -0.76 12.04
N LYS A 119 -11.33 -1.72 12.15
CA LYS A 119 -11.58 -2.50 13.36
C LYS A 119 -10.77 -3.79 13.38
N CYS A 120 -10.63 -4.38 14.56
CA CYS A 120 -9.97 -5.67 14.72
C CYS A 120 -10.62 -6.71 13.78
N GLY A 121 -9.79 -7.37 12.96
CA GLY A 121 -10.23 -8.34 11.97
C GLY A 121 -10.52 -7.76 10.58
N ASP A 122 -10.56 -6.43 10.41
CA ASP A 122 -10.68 -5.82 9.09
C ASP A 122 -9.44 -6.11 8.24
N ILE A 123 -9.67 -6.21 6.93
CA ILE A 123 -8.63 -6.46 5.94
C ILE A 123 -8.68 -5.38 4.87
N LEU A 124 -7.59 -4.63 4.74
CA LEU A 124 -7.39 -3.69 3.63
C LEU A 124 -6.71 -4.42 2.47
N PHE A 125 -7.35 -4.39 1.29
CA PHE A 125 -6.75 -4.84 0.04
C PHE A 125 -6.38 -3.66 -0.86
N PHE A 126 -5.19 -3.68 -1.47
CA PHE A 126 -4.75 -2.62 -2.39
C PHE A 126 -3.77 -3.09 -3.45
N ALA A 127 -3.93 -2.57 -4.67
CA ALA A 127 -3.07 -2.89 -5.82
C ALA A 127 -1.69 -2.22 -5.73
N HIS A 128 -0.72 -2.68 -6.51
CA HIS A 128 0.68 -2.22 -6.43
C HIS A 128 0.92 -0.74 -6.78
N PHE A 129 0.00 -0.07 -7.49
CA PHE A 129 0.06 1.38 -7.73
C PHE A 129 -0.78 2.21 -6.74
N CYS A 130 -1.42 1.59 -5.75
CA CYS A 130 -2.11 2.34 -4.72
C CYS A 130 -1.10 3.08 -3.85
N VAL A 131 -1.24 4.40 -3.81
CA VAL A 131 -0.41 5.28 -3.00
C VAL A 131 -0.98 5.28 -1.60
N HIS A 132 -0.09 5.06 -0.64
CA HIS A 132 -0.42 4.96 0.76
C HIS A 132 0.76 5.43 1.62
N ALA A 133 0.50 5.60 2.90
CA ALA A 133 1.47 5.95 3.92
C ALA A 133 1.05 5.36 5.27
N ALA A 134 2.01 5.25 6.19
CA ALA A 134 1.71 5.07 7.60
C ALA A 134 1.67 6.44 8.29
N THR A 135 0.89 6.56 9.36
CA THR A 135 0.92 7.74 10.24
C THR A 135 1.79 7.49 11.46
N ASN A 136 2.26 8.58 12.07
CA ASN A 136 2.65 8.57 13.47
C ASN A 136 1.48 8.11 14.34
N ASN A 137 1.78 7.44 15.45
CA ASN A 137 0.79 7.01 16.43
C ASN A 137 0.87 7.91 17.66
N VAL A 138 -0.06 8.84 17.79
CA VAL A 138 -0.11 9.80 18.92
C VAL A 138 -1.09 9.35 20.01
N ARG A 139 -1.55 8.10 19.94
CA ARG A 139 -2.40 7.44 20.94
C ARG A 139 -1.52 6.63 21.89
N ASP A 140 -2.12 6.18 22.99
CA ASP A 140 -1.46 5.35 24.02
C ASP A 140 -1.53 3.84 23.72
N THR A 141 -2.27 3.43 22.68
CA THR A 141 -2.37 2.04 22.23
C THR A 141 -1.56 1.79 20.96
N PRO A 142 -0.85 0.66 20.81
CA PRO A 142 -0.15 0.33 19.58
C PRO A 142 -1.13 -0.01 18.45
N ARG A 143 -0.73 0.24 17.19
CA ARG A 143 -1.32 -0.43 16.03
C ARG A 143 -0.60 -1.74 15.78
N LEU A 144 -1.35 -2.83 15.68
CA LEU A 144 -0.84 -4.17 15.36
C LEU A 144 -1.46 -4.64 14.05
N ALA A 145 -0.62 -5.02 13.08
CA ALA A 145 -1.11 -5.47 11.79
C ALA A 145 -0.16 -6.47 11.11
N LEU A 146 -0.73 -7.25 10.20
CA LEU A 146 -0.04 -8.24 9.38
C LEU A 146 -0.19 -7.88 7.92
N ARG A 147 0.91 -7.87 7.17
CA ARG A 147 0.91 -7.58 5.74
C ARG A 147 1.34 -8.80 4.94
N SER A 148 0.62 -9.09 3.86
CA SER A 148 0.95 -10.14 2.90
C SER A 148 0.83 -9.64 1.46
N ARG A 149 1.59 -10.24 0.55
CA ARG A 149 1.54 -9.98 -0.90
C ARG A 149 0.96 -11.21 -1.60
N TRP A 150 0.06 -10.97 -2.54
CA TRP A 150 -0.63 -11.97 -3.34
C TRP A 150 -0.45 -11.69 -4.83
#